data_AF-A0A7V8GLM4-F1
#
_entry.id   AF-A0A7V8GLM4-F1
#
_cell.length_a   1.000
_cell.length_b   1.000
_cell.length_c   1.000
_cell.angle_alpha   90.00
_cell.angle_beta   90.00
_cell.angle_gamma   90.00
#
_symmetry.space_group_name_H-M   'P 1'
#
loop_
_entity.id
_entity.type
_entity.pdbx_description
1 polymer ?
#
loop_
_entity_poly.entity_id
_entity_poly.type
_entity_poly.pdbx_seq_one_letter_code
_entity_poly.pdbx_strand_id
1 'polypeptide(L)'
;MTTETLPALTTQNLDAVRILAREGTREHTIRRVLGLTPKVWKALKADDDDGELSPLALALEEGRADGAGDVIAFMKTRMADGSERAAEFLADRVFQLNRGDGNAEAPRVAIVINAALSPAEYAQVIAVQQQPGVLTHER
;
A
#
# COMPACT_ATOMS: atom_id res chain seq x y z
N MET A 1 -20.22 -32.67 -1.81
CA MET A 1 -19.44 -31.42 -1.83
C MET A 1 -20.42 -30.30 -2.10
N THR A 2 -20.65 -29.41 -1.14
CA THR A 2 -21.48 -28.22 -1.37
C THR A 2 -20.65 -27.23 -2.18
N THR A 3 -21.03 -27.00 -3.43
CA THR A 3 -20.56 -25.89 -4.26
C THR A 3 -21.03 -24.60 -3.60
N GLU A 4 -20.20 -24.03 -2.70
CA GLU A 4 -20.39 -22.66 -2.24
C GLU A 4 -20.25 -21.74 -3.46
N THR A 5 -21.37 -21.19 -3.92
CA THR A 5 -21.37 -20.16 -4.97
C THR A 5 -20.63 -18.94 -4.45
N LEU A 6 -19.63 -18.47 -5.19
CA LEU A 6 -18.90 -17.26 -4.81
C LEU A 6 -19.83 -16.05 -4.85
N PRO A 7 -19.68 -15.09 -3.91
CA PRO A 7 -20.48 -13.87 -3.93
C PRO A 7 -20.09 -13.03 -5.15
N ALA A 8 -21.07 -12.56 -5.90
CA ALA A 8 -20.85 -11.61 -6.99
C ALA A 8 -20.39 -10.26 -6.43
N LEU A 9 -19.28 -9.72 -6.94
CA LEU A 9 -18.83 -8.38 -6.59
C LEU A 9 -19.65 -7.36 -7.38
N THR A 10 -20.21 -6.37 -6.68
CA THR A 10 -20.87 -5.23 -7.32
C THR A 10 -19.84 -4.27 -7.90
N THR A 11 -20.26 -3.40 -8.82
CA THR A 11 -19.41 -2.30 -9.31
C THR A 11 -18.86 -1.45 -8.17
N GLN A 12 -19.68 -1.15 -7.16
CA GLN A 12 -19.25 -0.40 -5.98
C GLN A 12 -18.14 -1.11 -5.19
N ASN A 13 -18.20 -2.44 -5.07
CA ASN A 13 -17.12 -3.21 -4.43
C ASN A 13 -15.82 -3.10 -5.23
N LEU A 14 -15.89 -3.19 -6.57
CA LEU A 14 -14.72 -3.08 -7.43
C LEU A 14 -14.12 -1.66 -7.42
N ASP A 15 -14.96 -0.63 -7.38
CA ASP A 15 -14.51 0.76 -7.25
C ASP A 15 -13.82 1.00 -5.91
N ALA A 16 -14.35 0.46 -4.81
CA ALA A 16 -13.69 0.51 -3.51
C ALA A 16 -12.32 -0.19 -3.53
N VAL A 17 -12.21 -1.32 -4.25
CA VAL A 17 -10.93 -2.02 -4.43
C VAL A 17 -9.93 -1.15 -5.20
N ARG A 18 -10.32 -0.53 -6.31
CA ARG A 18 -9.46 0.36 -7.10
C ARG A 18 -8.92 1.51 -6.26
N ILE A 19 -9.79 2.19 -5.52
CA ILE A 19 -9.42 3.33 -4.66
C ILE A 19 -8.42 2.87 -3.60
N LEU A 20 -8.74 1.80 -2.86
CA LEU A 20 -7.85 1.31 -1.80
C LEU A 20 -6.52 0.80 -2.36
N ALA A 21 -6.52 0.16 -3.52
CA ALA A 21 -5.31 -0.30 -4.20
C ALA A 21 -4.43 0.87 -4.66
N ARG A 22 -5.04 1.94 -5.19
CA ARG A 22 -4.36 3.20 -5.56
C ARG A 22 -3.70 3.86 -4.36
N GLU A 23 -4.33 3.82 -3.20
CA GLU A 23 -3.76 4.31 -1.94
C GLU A 23 -2.67 3.40 -1.36
N GLY A 24 -2.37 2.26 -1.99
CA GLY A 24 -1.38 1.30 -1.49
C GLY A 24 -1.87 0.45 -0.32
N THR A 25 -3.19 0.36 -0.10
CA THR A 25 -3.79 -0.43 0.98
C THR A 25 -3.46 -1.91 0.80
N ARG A 26 -3.16 -2.59 1.92
CA ARG A 26 -2.85 -4.02 1.92
C ARG A 26 -4.08 -4.85 1.56
N GLU A 27 -3.89 -5.89 0.74
CA GLU A 27 -5.00 -6.78 0.30
C GLU A 27 -5.82 -7.36 1.46
N HIS A 28 -5.20 -7.68 2.60
CA HIS A 28 -5.93 -8.20 3.76
C HIS A 28 -6.91 -7.19 4.36
N THR A 29 -6.62 -5.88 4.24
CA THR A 29 -7.50 -4.79 4.66
C THR A 29 -8.63 -4.60 3.65
N ILE A 30 -8.31 -4.57 2.34
CA ILE A 30 -9.31 -4.51 1.26
C ILE A 30 -10.32 -5.66 1.39
N ARG A 31 -9.81 -6.88 1.59
CA ARG A 31 -10.63 -8.07 1.87
C ARG A 31 -11.58 -7.88 3.04
N ARG A 32 -11.12 -7.27 4.15
CA ARG A 32 -11.94 -7.02 5.33
C ARG A 32 -13.02 -5.97 5.06
N VAL A 33 -12.71 -4.92 4.30
CA VAL A 33 -13.69 -3.91 3.87
C VAL A 33 -14.81 -4.55 3.06
N LEU A 34 -14.48 -5.50 2.19
CA LEU A 34 -15.47 -6.26 1.42
C LEU A 34 -16.20 -7.35 2.23
N GLY A 35 -15.86 -7.55 3.51
CA GLY A 35 -16.46 -8.60 4.34
C GLY A 35 -16.12 -10.04 3.91
N LEU A 36 -15.03 -10.24 3.16
CA LEU A 36 -14.70 -11.53 2.57
C LEU A 36 -13.78 -12.39 3.45
N THR A 37 -14.01 -13.70 3.44
CA THR A 37 -13.08 -14.65 4.05
C THR A 37 -11.81 -14.80 3.20
N PRO A 38 -10.68 -15.30 3.74
CA PRO A 38 -9.47 -15.52 2.94
C PRO A 38 -9.71 -16.51 1.80
N LYS A 39 -10.53 -17.55 2.03
CA LYS A 39 -10.89 -18.56 1.03
C LYS A 39 -11.64 -17.93 -0.14
N VAL A 40 -12.66 -17.12 0.16
CA VAL A 40 -13.47 -16.43 -0.87
C VAL A 40 -12.63 -15.40 -1.62
N TRP A 41 -11.78 -14.64 -0.93
CA TRP A 41 -10.84 -13.70 -1.56
C TRP A 41 -9.93 -14.41 -2.58
N LYS A 42 -9.32 -15.53 -2.18
CA LYS A 42 -8.42 -16.29 -3.07
C LYS A 42 -9.17 -16.80 -4.30
N ALA A 43 -10.40 -17.27 -4.12
CA ALA A 43 -11.22 -17.78 -5.21
C ALA A 43 -11.69 -16.66 -6.17
N LEU A 44 -12.11 -15.51 -5.64
CA LEU A 44 -12.53 -14.35 -6.45
C LEU A 44 -11.38 -13.68 -7.20
N LYS A 45 -10.14 -13.86 -6.75
CA LYS A 45 -8.92 -13.37 -7.41
C LYS A 45 -8.39 -14.30 -8.50
N ALA A 46 -8.85 -15.55 -8.55
CA ALA A 46 -8.34 -16.49 -9.52
C ALA A 46 -8.77 -16.06 -10.92
N ASP A 47 -7.81 -15.95 -11.83
CA ASP A 47 -8.01 -15.66 -13.25
C ASP A 47 -8.88 -16.74 -13.89
N ASP A 48 -9.50 -16.40 -15.02
CA ASP A 48 -10.32 -17.37 -15.74
C ASP A 48 -9.47 -18.41 -16.47
N ASP A 49 -10.15 -19.42 -17.04
CA ASP A 49 -9.50 -20.54 -17.73
C ASP A 49 -8.72 -20.09 -18.98
N ASP A 50 -9.04 -18.91 -19.52
CA ASP A 50 -8.36 -18.28 -20.66
C ASP A 50 -7.14 -17.44 -20.22
N GLY A 51 -6.93 -17.30 -18.91
CA GLY A 51 -5.82 -16.55 -18.32
C GLY A 51 -6.09 -15.05 -18.20
N GLU A 52 -7.32 -14.61 -18.41
CA GLU A 52 -7.72 -13.22 -18.22
C GLU A 52 -7.94 -12.92 -16.74
N LEU A 53 -7.56 -11.70 -16.34
CA LEU A 53 -7.67 -11.27 -14.96
C LEU A 53 -9.13 -11.33 -14.50
N SER A 54 -9.36 -11.95 -13.34
CA SER A 54 -10.66 -11.85 -12.68
C SER A 54 -11.04 -10.39 -12.44
N PRO A 55 -12.34 -10.04 -12.34
CA PRO A 55 -12.75 -8.67 -12.07
C PRO A 55 -12.09 -8.06 -10.81
N LEU A 56 -11.86 -8.89 -9.79
CA LEU A 56 -11.17 -8.46 -8.57
C LEU A 56 -9.66 -8.25 -8.82
N ALA A 57 -9.01 -9.14 -9.56
CA ALA A 57 -7.59 -8.99 -9.90
C ALA A 57 -7.37 -7.77 -10.80
N LEU A 58 -8.22 -7.57 -11.79
CA LEU A 58 -8.18 -6.40 -12.66
C LEU A 58 -8.32 -5.09 -11.87
N ALA A 59 -9.31 -4.99 -10.98
CA ALA A 59 -9.50 -3.80 -10.14
C ALA A 59 -8.29 -3.51 -9.22
N LEU A 60 -7.60 -4.54 -8.73
CA LEU A 60 -6.36 -4.38 -7.96
C LEU A 60 -5.22 -3.84 -8.81
N GLU A 61 -5.04 -4.37 -10.03
CA GLU A 61 -3.98 -3.95 -10.94
C GLU A 61 -4.21 -2.53 -11.47
N GLU A 62 -5.44 -2.18 -11.87
CA GLU A 62 -5.82 -0.83 -12.29
C GLU A 62 -5.51 0.20 -11.20
N GLY A 63 -5.97 -0.05 -9.97
CA GLY A 63 -5.70 0.85 -8.85
C GLY A 63 -4.21 1.01 -8.56
N ARG A 64 -3.44 -0.09 -8.57
CA ARG A 64 -1.98 -0.04 -8.37
C ARG A 64 -1.27 0.73 -9.46
N ALA A 65 -1.66 0.55 -10.72
CA ALA A 65 -1.08 1.26 -11.84
C ALA A 65 -1.33 2.77 -11.71
N ASP A 66 -2.55 3.18 -11.38
CA ASP A 66 -2.90 4.57 -11.13
C ASP A 66 -2.08 5.16 -9.97
N GLY A 67 -2.00 4.44 -8.85
CA GLY A 67 -1.24 4.88 -7.68
C GLY A 67 0.27 5.00 -7.95
N ALA A 68 0.83 4.09 -8.74
CA ALA A 68 2.21 4.18 -9.21
C ALA A 68 2.42 5.42 -10.09
N GLY A 69 1.47 5.74 -10.97
CA GLY A 69 1.47 6.96 -11.78
C GLY A 69 1.52 8.22 -10.92
N ASP A 70 0.70 8.30 -9.87
CA ASP A 70 0.67 9.43 -8.94
C ASP A 70 2.02 9.62 -8.20
N VAL A 71 2.62 8.53 -7.72
CA VAL A 71 3.92 8.56 -7.04
C VAL A 71 5.02 9.01 -8.00
N ILE A 72 5.03 8.50 -9.24
CA ILE A 72 6.00 8.91 -10.28
C ILE A 72 5.85 10.40 -10.58
N ALA A 73 4.62 10.90 -10.74
CA ALA A 73 4.37 12.31 -10.99
C ALA A 73 4.88 13.18 -9.84
N PHE A 74 4.57 12.81 -8.59
CA PHE A 74 5.07 13.51 -7.39
C PHE A 74 6.61 13.55 -7.34
N MET A 75 7.28 12.42 -7.60
CA MET A 75 8.74 12.35 -7.57
C MET A 75 9.38 13.17 -8.70
N LYS A 76 8.79 13.20 -9.90
CA LYS A 76 9.22 14.08 -11.00
C LYS A 76 9.16 15.56 -10.60
N THR A 77 8.10 15.98 -9.90
CA THR A 77 8.02 17.35 -9.36
C THR A 77 9.15 17.63 -8.38
N ARG A 78 9.40 16.72 -7.43
CA ARG A 78 10.51 16.87 -6.46
C ARG A 78 11.89 16.91 -7.10
N MET A 79 12.10 16.19 -8.20
CA MET A 79 13.35 16.26 -8.97
C MET A 79 13.53 17.64 -9.63
N ALA A 80 12.45 18.25 -10.14
CA ALA A 80 12.51 19.60 -10.69
C ALA A 80 12.90 20.64 -9.62
N ASP A 81 12.57 20.38 -8.35
CA ASP A 81 12.99 21.19 -7.20
C ASP A 81 14.45 20.92 -6.77
N GLY A 82 15.21 20.12 -7.53
CA GLY A 82 16.63 19.84 -7.28
C GLY A 82 16.90 18.71 -6.26
N SER A 83 15.91 17.90 -5.89
CA SER A 83 16.09 16.82 -4.91
C SER A 83 16.77 15.58 -5.51
N GLU A 84 18.09 15.43 -5.32
CA GLU A 84 18.87 14.25 -5.75
C GLU A 84 18.28 12.93 -5.22
N ARG A 85 17.80 12.91 -3.97
CA ARG A 85 17.16 11.73 -3.35
C ARG A 85 15.86 11.30 -4.03
N ALA A 86 15.15 12.24 -4.67
CA ALA A 86 13.95 11.94 -5.45
C ALA A 86 14.32 11.31 -6.81
N ALA A 87 15.45 11.74 -7.39
CA ALA A 87 16.00 11.15 -8.61
C ALA A 87 16.46 9.71 -8.39
N GLU A 88 17.18 9.44 -7.29
CA GLU A 88 17.59 8.08 -6.92
C GLU A 88 16.38 7.16 -6.70
N PHE A 89 15.39 7.63 -5.94
CA PHE A 89 14.18 6.87 -5.68
C PHE A 89 13.38 6.56 -6.96
N LEU A 90 13.23 7.55 -7.85
CA LEU A 90 12.52 7.35 -9.10
C LEU A 90 13.27 6.37 -10.03
N ALA A 91 14.59 6.45 -10.11
CA ALA A 91 15.41 5.55 -10.91
C ALA A 91 15.25 4.09 -10.46
N ASP A 92 15.29 3.83 -9.15
CA ASP A 92 15.09 2.49 -8.59
C ASP A 92 13.67 1.95 -8.88
N ARG A 93 12.64 2.78 -8.73
CA ARG A 93 11.25 2.36 -8.94
C ARG A 93 10.88 2.16 -10.41
N VAL A 94 11.32 3.02 -11.32
CA VAL A 94 11.11 2.84 -12.77
C VAL A 94 11.82 1.58 -13.27
N PHE A 95 13.02 1.31 -12.75
CA PHE A 95 13.74 0.07 -13.06
C PHE A 95 12.99 -1.18 -12.59
N GLN A 96 12.43 -1.17 -11.37
CA GLN A 96 11.66 -2.30 -10.84
C GLN A 96 10.33 -2.51 -11.58
N LEU A 97 9.62 -1.44 -11.99
CA LEU A 97 8.37 -1.53 -12.75
C LEU A 97 8.56 -2.14 -14.15
N ASN A 98 9.64 -1.78 -14.85
CA ASN A 98 9.92 -2.27 -16.19
C ASN A 98 10.42 -3.72 -16.23
N ARG A 99 10.74 -4.33 -15.09
CA ARG A 99 11.26 -5.70 -15.02
C ARG A 99 10.19 -6.78 -14.93
N GLY A 100 8.90 -6.43 -14.89
CA GLY A 100 7.76 -7.36 -14.92
C GLY A 100 7.58 -8.18 -13.63
N ASP A 101 8.65 -8.46 -12.91
CA ASP A 101 8.62 -9.06 -11.58
C ASP A 101 8.69 -7.96 -10.53
N GLY A 102 7.53 -7.60 -9.98
CA GLY A 102 7.45 -6.81 -8.76
C GLY A 102 8.15 -7.57 -7.63
N ASN A 103 9.45 -7.33 -7.46
CA ASN A 103 10.30 -8.08 -6.56
C ASN A 103 9.72 -8.07 -5.14
N ALA A 104 9.36 -9.25 -4.63
CA ALA A 104 8.76 -9.44 -3.31
C ALA A 104 9.71 -9.03 -2.16
N GLU A 105 11.01 -8.86 -2.46
CA GLU A 105 12.06 -8.55 -1.49
C GLU A 105 12.43 -7.07 -1.39
N ALA A 106 11.95 -6.20 -2.29
CA ALA A 106 12.17 -4.77 -2.12
C ALA A 106 11.35 -4.27 -0.92
N PRO A 107 11.95 -3.57 0.08
CA PRO A 107 11.18 -2.99 1.17
C PRO A 107 10.12 -2.07 0.57
N ARG A 108 8.87 -2.53 0.59
CA ARG A 108 7.71 -1.75 0.17
C ARG A 108 7.56 -0.64 1.20
N VAL A 109 8.16 0.51 0.91
CA VAL A 109 8.17 1.70 1.76
C VAL A 109 6.72 2.00 2.13
N ALA A 110 6.33 1.63 3.35
CA ALA A 110 5.08 2.07 3.93
C ALA A 110 5.31 3.51 4.38
N ILE A 111 4.97 4.46 3.51
CA ILE A 111 4.89 5.86 3.94
C ILE A 111 3.59 5.96 4.74
N VAL A 112 3.69 5.67 6.04
CA VAL A 112 2.61 5.96 6.98
C VAL A 112 2.66 7.45 7.26
N ILE A 113 1.93 8.23 6.46
CA ILE A 113 1.63 9.61 6.82
C ILE A 113 0.56 9.52 7.90
N ASN A 114 0.97 9.44 9.17
CA ASN A 114 0.06 9.73 10.26
C ASN A 114 -0.46 11.15 9.98
N ALA A 115 -1.79 11.30 9.86
CA ALA A 115 -2.43 12.60 9.80
C ALA A 115 -1.76 13.52 10.83
N ALA A 116 -1.50 14.78 10.46
CA ALA A 116 -0.74 15.70 11.30
C ALA A 116 -1.35 15.75 12.71
N LEU A 117 -0.77 14.99 13.63
CA LEU A 117 -1.18 14.97 15.02
C LEU A 117 -0.98 16.39 15.53
N SER A 118 -1.98 16.93 16.20
CA SER A 118 -1.80 18.16 16.95
C SER A 118 -0.63 17.99 17.95
N PRO A 119 0.07 19.07 18.33
CA PRO A 119 1.14 18.98 19.32
C PRO A 119 0.72 18.28 20.63
N ALA A 120 -0.56 18.38 21.00
CA ALA A 120 -1.14 17.73 22.17
C ALA A 120 -1.25 16.21 22.01
N GLU A 121 -1.63 15.72 20.82
CA GLU A 121 -1.71 14.29 20.53
C GLU A 121 -0.32 13.66 20.43
N TYR A 122 0.66 14.40 19.91
CA TYR A 122 2.05 13.95 19.84
C TYR A 122 2.64 13.70 21.25
N ALA A 123 2.30 14.55 22.22
CA ALA A 123 2.76 14.44 23.61
C ALA A 123 2.22 13.20 24.35
N GLN A 124 1.08 12.64 23.91
CA GLN A 124 0.50 11.45 24.54
C GLN A 124 1.10 10.13 24.03
N VAL A 125 1.68 10.14 22.82
CA VAL A 125 2.25 8.95 22.18
C VAL A 125 3.68 8.67 22.68
N ILE A 126 4.43 9.71 23.04
CA ILE A 126 5.77 9.56 23.62
C ILE A 126 5.63 9.38 25.13
N ALA A 127 5.53 8.13 25.59
CA ALA A 127 5.81 7.79 26.97
C ALA A 127 7.32 7.95 27.21
N VAL A 128 7.76 9.15 27.60
CA VAL A 128 9.12 9.32 28.15
C VAL A 128 9.13 8.58 29.49
N GLN A 129 9.55 7.32 29.48
CA GLN A 129 10.04 6.69 30.71
C GLN A 129 11.28 7.47 31.12
N GLN A 130 11.10 8.43 32.02
CA GLN A 130 12.23 8.95 32.79
C GLN A 130 12.71 7.80 33.66
N GLN A 131 13.72 7.08 33.19
CA GLN A 131 14.54 6.25 34.07
C GLN A 131 15.31 7.21 34.98
N PRO A 132 15.09 7.17 36.32
CA PRO A 132 15.92 7.94 37.23
C PRO A 132 17.25 7.20 37.38
N GLY A 133 18.34 7.76 36.83
CA GLY A 133 19.62 7.05 36.84
C GLY A 133 20.84 7.87 36.39
N VAL A 134 21.35 8.68 37.32
CA VAL A 134 22.77 9.06 37.52
C VAL A 134 23.49 9.82 36.39
N LEU A 135 23.48 11.15 36.50
CA LEU A 135 24.57 12.00 35.99
C LEU A 135 25.68 12.05 37.05
N THR A 136 26.76 11.28 36.88
CA THR A 136 28.05 11.60 37.52
C THR A 136 28.87 12.41 36.54
N HIS A 137 28.88 13.73 36.73
CA HIS A 137 29.97 14.58 36.26
C HIS A 137 31.06 14.55 37.34
N GLU A 138 32.17 13.86 37.09
CA GLU A 138 33.42 14.22 37.75
C GLU A 138 34.14 15.27 36.91
N ARG A 139 34.67 16.26 37.64
CA ARG A 139 35.34 17.47 37.17
C ARG A 139 36.75 17.20 36.67
#